data_AF-A0A2S6U0T7-F1
#
_entry.id   AF-A0A2S6U0T7-F1
#
_cell.length_a   1.000
_cell.length_b   1.000
_cell.length_c   1.000
_cell.angle_alpha   90.00
_cell.angle_beta   90.00
_cell.angle_gamma   90.00
#
_symmetry.space_group_name_H-M   'P 1'
#
loop_
_entity.id
_entity.type
_entity.pdbx_description
1 polymer ?
#
loop_
_entity_poly.entity_id
_entity_poly.type
_entity_poly.pdbx_seq_one_letter_code
_entity_poly.pdbx_strand_id
1 'polypeptide(L)'
;MHSSSGDPVATVSEAEASGEIAALYRDIRATLGVPVVNLIWRHLAVFPGGLDWAWQSLRPLYARGSVDAEARALREGLNIPFLSGLSSAGFRALGLGDGDIAQIMTILRS
;
A
#
# COMPACT_ATOMS: atom_id res chain seq x y z
N MET A 1 -10.90 20.43 22.46
CA MET A 1 -10.69 19.02 22.07
C MET A 1 -10.49 19.01 20.57
N HIS A 2 -9.26 18.78 20.11
CA HIS A 2 -8.99 18.66 18.68
C HIS A 2 -9.53 17.31 18.21
N SER A 3 -10.67 17.32 17.50
CA SER A 3 -11.18 16.15 16.80
C SER A 3 -10.07 15.64 15.90
N SER A 4 -9.59 14.42 16.17
CA SER A 4 -8.76 13.69 15.21
C SER A 4 -9.51 13.66 13.89
N SER A 5 -8.89 14.17 12.82
CA SER A 5 -9.36 13.98 11.46
C SER A 5 -9.35 12.48 11.21
N GLY A 6 -10.47 11.80 11.52
CA GLY A 6 -10.64 10.38 11.24
C GLY A 6 -10.38 10.12 9.76
N ASP A 7 -9.68 9.04 9.46
CA ASP A 7 -9.51 8.53 8.10
C ASP A 7 -10.91 8.52 7.44
N PRO A 8 -11.14 9.22 6.31
CA PRO A 8 -12.49 9.37 5.75
C PRO A 8 -13.09 8.03 5.31
N VAL A 9 -12.28 6.98 5.25
CA VAL A 9 -12.67 5.62 4.93
C VAL A 9 -12.62 4.79 6.21
N ALA A 10 -13.76 4.24 6.61
CA ALA A 10 -13.82 3.30 7.74
C ALA A 10 -12.92 2.09 7.45
N THR A 11 -12.11 1.67 8.42
CA THR A 11 -11.24 0.50 8.26
C THR A 11 -11.14 -0.28 9.56
N VAL A 12 -10.73 -1.54 9.45
CA VAL A 12 -10.20 -2.30 10.60
C VAL A 12 -8.68 -2.21 10.54
N SER A 13 -8.05 -1.52 11.49
CA SER A 13 -6.59 -1.41 11.50
C SER A 13 -5.93 -2.78 11.75
N GLU A 14 -4.65 -2.92 11.38
CA GLU A 14 -3.92 -4.17 11.67
C GLU A 14 -3.78 -4.44 13.17
N ALA A 15 -3.77 -3.39 14.00
CA ALA A 15 -3.69 -3.50 15.45
C ALA A 15 -5.02 -3.94 16.09
N GLU A 16 -6.15 -3.54 15.50
CA GLU A 16 -7.50 -3.91 15.96
C GLU A 16 -7.98 -5.24 15.38
N ALA A 17 -7.36 -5.71 14.29
CA ALA A 17 -7.70 -6.96 13.64
C ALA A 17 -7.54 -8.14 14.61
N SER A 18 -8.59 -8.94 14.74
CA SER A 18 -8.61 -10.14 15.57
C SER A 18 -9.32 -11.27 14.83
N GLY A 19 -9.21 -12.49 15.36
CA GLY A 19 -9.87 -13.68 14.79
C GLY A 19 -9.57 -13.89 13.31
N GLU A 20 -10.63 -14.03 12.52
CA GLU A 20 -10.57 -14.29 11.08
C GLU A 20 -9.90 -13.16 10.29
N ILE A 21 -10.20 -11.89 10.62
CA ILE A 21 -9.61 -10.73 9.92
C ILE A 21 -8.10 -10.72 10.11
N ALA A 22 -7.60 -11.00 11.31
CA ALA A 22 -6.16 -11.07 11.57
C ALA A 22 -5.48 -12.22 10.80
N ALA A 23 -6.18 -13.35 10.62
CA ALA A 23 -5.67 -14.47 9.82
C ALA A 23 -5.60 -14.11 8.33
N LEU A 24 -6.65 -13.48 7.79
CA LEU A 24 -6.70 -12.98 6.41
C LEU A 24 -5.60 -11.94 6.17
N TYR A 25 -5.40 -10.97 7.06
CA TYR A 25 -4.32 -9.98 6.95
C TYR A 25 -2.92 -10.62 6.92
N ARG A 26 -2.70 -11.70 7.69
CA ARG A 26 -1.44 -12.45 7.66
C ARG A 26 -1.23 -13.13 6.32
N ASP A 27 -2.26 -13.76 5.77
CA ASP A 27 -2.19 -14.44 4.48
C ASP A 27 -2.03 -13.44 3.31
N ILE A 28 -2.68 -12.28 3.37
CA ILE A 28 -2.49 -11.17 2.42
C ILE A 28 -1.03 -10.73 2.41
N ARG A 29 -0.43 -10.42 3.57
CA ARG A 29 0.98 -10.01 3.64
C ARG A 29 1.91 -11.09 3.09
N ALA A 30 1.69 -12.34 3.46
CA ALA A 30 2.50 -13.45 2.98
C ALA A 30 2.38 -13.65 1.46
N THR A 31 1.17 -13.52 0.91
CA THR A 31 0.90 -13.73 -0.52
C THR A 31 1.40 -12.56 -1.37
N LEU A 32 1.28 -11.32 -0.89
CA LEU A 32 1.71 -10.13 -1.62
C LEU A 32 3.19 -9.78 -1.37
N GLY A 33 3.84 -10.39 -0.38
CA GLY A 33 5.22 -10.06 0.00
C GLY A 33 5.37 -8.65 0.57
N VAL A 34 4.32 -8.08 1.17
CA VAL A 34 4.31 -6.71 1.70
C VAL A 34 4.31 -6.69 3.22
N PRO A 35 4.96 -5.69 3.85
CA PRO A 35 5.06 -5.62 5.32
C PRO A 35 3.74 -5.19 5.99
N VAL A 36 2.86 -4.51 5.24
CA VAL A 36 1.62 -3.90 5.74
C VAL A 36 0.44 -4.24 4.84
N VAL A 37 -0.75 -4.26 5.42
CA VAL A 37 -2.00 -4.46 4.68
C VAL A 37 -2.49 -3.10 4.16
N ASN A 38 -2.57 -2.96 2.84
CA ASN A 38 -2.98 -1.72 2.21
C ASN A 38 -4.45 -1.34 2.53
N LEU A 39 -4.81 -0.08 2.25
CA LEU A 39 -6.10 0.49 2.64
C LEU A 39 -7.31 -0.29 2.11
N ILE A 40 -7.26 -0.79 0.87
CA ILE A 40 -8.42 -1.45 0.26
C ILE A 40 -8.80 -2.74 1.00
N TRP A 41 -7.84 -3.56 1.39
CA TRP A 41 -8.11 -4.75 2.20
C TRP A 41 -8.62 -4.38 3.59
N ARG A 42 -8.06 -3.32 4.20
CA ARG A 42 -8.51 -2.87 5.52
C ARG A 42 -9.91 -2.30 5.54
N HIS A 43 -10.32 -1.68 4.43
CA HIS A 43 -11.69 -1.21 4.25
C HIS A 43 -12.66 -2.37 4.04
N LEU A 44 -12.29 -3.37 3.22
CA LEU A 44 -13.13 -4.55 2.97
C LEU A 44 -13.42 -5.35 4.24
N ALA A 45 -12.53 -5.29 5.23
CA ALA A 45 -12.71 -5.92 6.55
C ALA A 45 -13.87 -5.33 7.38
N VAL A 46 -14.34 -4.12 7.05
CA VAL A 46 -15.50 -3.49 7.72
C VAL A 46 -16.80 -4.19 7.38
N PHE A 47 -16.88 -4.80 6.20
CA PHE A 47 -18.08 -5.49 5.74
C PHE A 47 -18.02 -6.96 6.17
N PRO A 48 -19.03 -7.49 6.90
CA PRO A 48 -19.08 -8.90 7.26
C PRO A 48 -18.92 -9.80 6.02
N GLY A 49 -17.89 -10.64 6.02
CA GLY A 49 -17.55 -11.54 4.90
C GLY A 49 -16.95 -10.87 3.66
N GLY A 50 -16.88 -9.53 3.61
CA GLY A 50 -16.41 -8.78 2.43
C GLY A 50 -14.94 -9.04 2.12
N LEU A 51 -14.09 -9.02 3.15
CA LEU A 51 -12.66 -9.33 3.01
C LEU A 51 -12.43 -10.79 2.57
N ASP A 52 -13.10 -11.74 3.21
CA ASP A 52 -12.96 -13.18 2.89
C ASP A 52 -13.37 -13.45 1.44
N TRP A 53 -14.56 -12.99 1.03
CA TRP A 53 -15.06 -13.15 -0.34
C TRP A 53 -14.09 -12.58 -1.39
N ALA A 54 -13.60 -11.35 -1.16
CA ALA A 54 -12.66 -10.71 -2.07
C ALA A 54 -11.32 -11.46 -2.10
N TRP A 55 -10.84 -11.90 -0.94
CA TRP A 55 -9.56 -12.58 -0.83
C TRP A 55 -9.58 -13.97 -1.46
N GLN A 56 -10.64 -14.76 -1.26
CA GLN A 56 -10.80 -16.06 -1.93
C GLN A 56 -10.77 -15.94 -3.46
N SER A 57 -11.35 -14.86 -4.00
CA SER A 57 -11.39 -14.59 -5.43
C SER A 57 -10.01 -14.20 -5.99
N LEU A 58 -9.27 -13.35 -5.27
CA LEU A 58 -8.05 -12.71 -5.78
C LEU A 58 -6.76 -13.44 -5.39
N ARG A 59 -6.73 -14.11 -4.24
CA ARG A 59 -5.54 -14.82 -3.74
C ARG A 59 -4.90 -15.75 -4.77
N PRO A 60 -5.64 -16.56 -5.55
CA PRO A 60 -5.01 -17.44 -6.54
C PRO A 60 -4.33 -16.67 -7.68
N LEU A 61 -4.81 -15.47 -8.03
CA LEU A 61 -4.22 -14.62 -9.07
C LEU A 61 -2.92 -13.98 -8.57
N TYR A 62 -2.90 -13.52 -7.32
CA TYR A 62 -1.68 -13.02 -6.67
C TYR A 62 -0.65 -14.13 -6.51
N ALA A 63 -1.04 -15.30 -5.97
CA ALA A 63 -0.14 -16.42 -5.72
C ALA A 63 0.51 -16.98 -6.99
N ARG A 64 -0.15 -16.88 -8.15
CA ARG A 64 0.42 -17.28 -9.45
C ARG A 64 1.22 -16.18 -10.15
N GLY A 65 1.32 -14.99 -9.55
CA GLY A 65 2.03 -13.85 -10.14
C GLY A 65 1.31 -13.17 -11.31
N SER A 66 0.06 -13.53 -11.61
CA SER A 66 -0.69 -12.96 -12.74
C SER A 66 -0.89 -11.45 -12.58
N VAL A 67 -1.20 -10.99 -11.36
CA VAL A 67 -1.39 -9.57 -11.08
C VAL A 67 -0.09 -8.78 -11.26
N ASP A 68 1.04 -9.35 -10.83
CA ASP A 68 2.35 -8.69 -10.99
C ASP A 68 2.74 -8.58 -12.47
N ALA A 69 2.51 -9.64 -13.25
CA ALA A 69 2.77 -9.65 -14.68
C ALA A 69 1.96 -8.56 -15.42
N GLU A 70 0.65 -8.45 -15.14
CA GLU A 70 -0.21 -7.42 -15.73
C GLU A 70 0.18 -6.02 -15.25
N ALA A 71 0.53 -5.85 -13.98
CA ALA A 71 1.00 -4.58 -13.45
C ALA A 71 2.31 -4.14 -14.11
N ARG A 72 3.23 -5.08 -14.38
CA ARG A 72 4.47 -4.81 -15.12
C ARG A 72 4.17 -4.41 -16.56
N ALA A 73 3.32 -5.16 -17.26
CA ALA A 73 2.92 -4.84 -18.63
C ALA A 73 2.27 -3.45 -18.73
N LEU A 74 1.39 -3.10 -17.77
CA LEU A 74 0.82 -1.77 -17.68
C LEU A 74 1.91 -0.69 -17.51
N ARG A 75 2.82 -0.86 -16.54
CA ARG A 75 3.91 0.10 -16.30
C ARG A 75 4.78 0.32 -17.53
N GLU A 76 5.09 -0.74 -18.26
CA GLU A 76 5.90 -0.70 -19.49
C GLU A 76 5.17 -0.04 -20.66
N GLY A 77 3.84 -0.10 -20.68
CA GLY A 77 2.99 0.53 -21.69
C GLY A 77 2.66 2.00 -21.43
N LEU A 78 2.95 2.54 -20.23
CA LEU A 78 2.63 3.92 -19.89
C LEU A 78 3.67 4.89 -20.44
N ASN A 79 3.24 5.83 -21.27
CA ASN A 79 4.04 7.01 -21.63
C ASN A 79 3.80 8.14 -20.62
N ILE A 80 4.53 8.12 -19.50
CA ILE A 80 4.40 9.13 -18.45
C ILE A 80 5.32 10.31 -18.78
N PRO A 81 4.81 11.56 -18.82
CA PRO A 81 5.64 12.72 -19.03
C PRO A 81 6.64 12.87 -17.89
N PHE A 82 7.89 13.20 -18.23
CA PHE A 82 8.90 13.52 -17.22
C PHE A 82 8.48 14.79 -16.48
N LEU A 83 8.31 14.68 -15.16
CA LEU A 83 8.18 15.83 -14.28
C LEU A 83 9.57 16.15 -13.74
N SER A 84 10.03 17.37 -13.97
CA SER A 84 11.24 17.87 -13.32
C SER A 84 11.01 17.87 -11.80
N GLY A 85 11.76 17.04 -11.10
CA GLY A 85 11.73 16.99 -9.64
C GLY A 85 12.22 18.30 -8.99
N LEU A 86 12.10 18.38 -7.67
CA LEU A 86 12.65 19.52 -6.92
C LEU A 86 14.18 19.52 -7.00
N SER A 87 14.77 20.72 -7.09
CA SER A 87 16.22 20.87 -7.04
C SER A 87 16.75 20.63 -5.63
N SER A 88 18.05 20.36 -5.47
CA SER A 88 18.68 20.24 -4.14
C SER A 88 18.49 21.50 -3.29
N ALA A 89 18.48 22.69 -3.91
CA ALA A 89 18.16 23.93 -3.20
C ALA A 89 16.69 23.98 -2.77
N GLY A 90 15.76 23.48 -3.60
CA GLY A 90 14.35 23.34 -3.26
C GLY A 90 14.11 22.39 -2.09
N PHE A 91 14.77 21.24 -2.07
CA PHE A 91 14.71 20.31 -0.93
C PHE A 91 15.26 20.94 0.34
N ARG A 92 16.42 21.62 0.29
CA ARG A 92 16.97 22.33 1.45
C ARG A 92 16.06 23.44 1.95
N ALA A 93 15.38 24.17 1.06
CA ALA A 93 14.42 25.20 1.44
C ALA A 93 13.19 24.64 2.18
N LEU A 94 12.86 23.36 1.94
CA LEU A 94 11.83 22.62 2.67
C LEU A 94 12.36 21.97 3.97
N GLY A 95 13.63 22.19 4.31
CA GLY A 95 14.28 21.59 5.48
C GLY A 95 14.73 20.14 5.27
N LEU A 96 14.73 19.63 4.04
CA LEU A 96 15.18 18.27 3.71
C LEU A 96 16.65 18.30 3.30
N GLY A 97 17.49 17.67 4.13
CA GLY A 97 18.91 17.49 3.87
C GLY A 97 19.23 16.21 3.08
N ASP A 98 20.50 16.04 2.74
CA ASP A 98 20.94 14.89 1.92
C ASP A 98 20.63 13.53 2.59
N GLY A 99 20.65 13.46 3.93
CA GLY A 99 20.25 12.28 4.68
C GLY A 99 18.77 11.92 4.52
N ASP A 100 17.89 12.92 4.57
CA ASP A 100 16.44 12.73 4.38
C ASP A 100 16.15 12.25 2.96
N ILE A 101 16.81 12.86 1.97
CA ILE A 101 16.68 12.48 0.56
C ILE A 101 17.20 11.05 0.34
N ALA A 102 18.32 10.67 0.95
CA ALA A 102 18.84 9.31 0.86
C ALA A 102 17.84 8.28 1.43
N GLN A 103 17.19 8.60 2.55
CA GLN A 103 16.16 7.73 3.14
C GLN A 103 14.92 7.61 2.25
N ILE A 104 14.44 8.72 1.70
CA ILE A 104 13.31 8.71 0.73
C ILE A 104 13.65 7.83 -0.48
N MET A 105 14.84 8.01 -1.05
CA MET A 105 15.28 7.23 -2.21
C MET A 105 15.48 5.75 -1.90
N THR A 106 15.78 5.39 -0.65
CA THR A 106 15.85 3.98 -0.22
C THR A 106 14.46 3.34 -0.27
N ILE A 107 13.43 4.04 0.22
CA ILE A 107 12.04 3.57 0.18
C ILE A 107 11.50 3.50 -1.27
N LEU A 108 11.86 4.47 -2.12
CA LEU A 108 11.40 4.48 -3.51
C LEU A 108 12.05 3.39 -4.39
N ARG A 109 13.17 2.81 -3.94
CA ARG A 109 13.92 1.79 -4.69
C ARG A 109 13.75 0.37 -4.13
N SER A 110 13.13 0.22 -2.96
CA SER A 110 12.75 -1.08 -2.39
C SER A 110 11.49 -1.62 -3.05
#